data_AF-A0A2D6QCJ2-F1
#
_entry.id   AF-A0A2D6QCJ2-F1
#
_cell.length_a   1.000
_cell.length_b   1.000
_cell.length_c   1.000
_cell.angle_alpha   90.00
_cell.angle_beta   90.00
_cell.angle_gamma   90.00
#
_symmetry.space_group_name_H-M   'P 1'
#
loop_
_entity.id
_entity.type
_entity.pdbx_description
1 polymer ?
#
loop_
_entity_poly.entity_id
_entity_poly.type
_entity_poly.pdbx_seq_one_letter_code
_entity_poly.pdbx_strand_id
1 'polypeptide(L)'
;SKKEAENAITRLAQKARAVGIHVIVATQRPSTDVITGVIKGNLPTRIAFQVSSGTDSRVILDSQGAEKLLGQGDMLYSPPQSSQLRRVQGALVEDHELQALVDYVCNESVATFDQEMVQAATGTAPAGTLTQGGEKVDEMFDDAVRVVLKSRRGSASLLQRSMGIGYTRASRLIDQMTDNGILGDHQGSKSREILLTLEDWEENTSNIEHAEEA
;
A
#
# COMPACT_ATOMS: atom_id res chain seq x y z
N SER A 1 -13.65 11.40 4.70
CA SER A 1 -13.86 12.81 5.13
C SER A 1 -13.05 13.13 6.39
N LYS A 2 -12.83 14.41 6.73
CA LYS A 2 -12.12 14.80 7.97
C LYS A 2 -12.69 14.13 9.23
N LYS A 3 -14.02 14.08 9.32
CA LYS A 3 -14.75 13.46 10.43
C LYS A 3 -14.54 11.95 10.49
N GLU A 4 -14.54 11.27 9.34
CA GLU A 4 -14.24 9.83 9.28
C GLU A 4 -12.81 9.52 9.71
N ALA A 5 -11.83 10.31 9.27
CA ALA A 5 -10.43 10.13 9.67
C ALA A 5 -10.26 10.33 11.18
N GLU A 6 -10.86 11.38 11.76
CA GLU A 6 -10.84 11.62 13.20
C GLU A 6 -11.50 10.47 13.98
N ASN A 7 -12.66 9.98 13.52
CA ASN A 7 -13.35 8.85 14.13
C ASN A 7 -12.52 7.56 14.06
N ALA A 8 -11.84 7.31 12.94
CA ALA A 8 -10.98 6.14 12.77
C ALA A 8 -9.76 6.19 13.70
N ILE A 9 -9.07 7.34 13.76
CA ILE A 9 -7.94 7.56 14.69
C ILE A 9 -8.40 7.39 16.14
N THR A 10 -9.54 7.97 16.50
CA THR A 10 -10.12 7.86 17.84
C THR A 10 -10.41 6.41 18.20
N ARG A 11 -11.04 5.65 17.30
CA ARG A 11 -11.35 4.24 17.51
C ARG A 11 -10.09 3.41 17.71
N LEU A 12 -9.05 3.64 16.90
CA LEU A 12 -7.76 2.98 17.06
C LEU A 12 -7.11 3.34 18.39
N ALA A 13 -6.96 4.62 18.70
CA ALA A 13 -6.32 5.07 19.93
C ALA A 13 -6.99 4.53 21.21
N GLN A 14 -8.32 4.35 21.21
CA GLN A 14 -9.07 3.85 22.36
C GLN A 14 -8.98 2.34 22.57
N LYS A 15 -8.93 1.55 21.50
CA LYS A 15 -9.09 0.08 21.58
C LYS A 15 -7.81 -0.70 21.27
N ALA A 16 -6.85 -0.09 20.58
CA ALA A 16 -5.83 -0.86 19.88
C ALA A 16 -4.59 -1.19 20.73
N ARG A 17 -4.42 -0.55 21.91
CA ARG A 17 -3.29 -0.79 22.82
C ARG A 17 -3.16 -2.25 23.25
N ALA A 18 -4.28 -2.90 23.60
CA ALA A 18 -4.26 -4.28 24.11
C ALA A 18 -3.96 -5.32 23.01
N VAL A 19 -4.11 -4.95 21.74
CA VAL A 19 -3.90 -5.83 20.58
C VAL A 19 -2.62 -5.51 19.81
N GLY A 20 -1.76 -4.64 20.34
CA GLY A 20 -0.45 -4.33 19.76
C GLY A 20 -0.47 -3.41 18.54
N ILE A 21 -1.54 -2.64 18.34
CA ILE A 21 -1.62 -1.67 17.24
C ILE A 21 -1.32 -0.27 17.80
N HIS A 22 -0.35 0.40 17.19
CA HIS A 22 0.11 1.73 17.58
C HIS A 22 -0.09 2.74 16.44
N VAL A 23 -0.44 3.97 16.79
CA VAL A 23 -0.71 5.04 15.83
C VAL A 23 0.29 6.16 16.03
N ILE A 24 0.99 6.54 14.96
CA ILE A 24 1.86 7.71 14.89
C ILE A 24 1.20 8.69 13.93
N VAL A 25 0.99 9.94 14.40
CA VAL A 25 0.44 11.02 13.57
C VAL A 25 1.45 12.16 13.56
N ALA A 26 1.83 12.60 12.37
CA ALA A 26 2.74 13.72 12.15
C ALA A 26 2.06 14.79 11.28
N THR A 27 2.33 16.06 11.59
CA THR A 27 1.84 17.20 10.80
C THR A 27 2.81 18.37 10.90
N GLN A 28 2.90 19.15 9.81
CA GLN A 28 3.61 20.43 9.79
C GLN A 28 2.67 21.62 10.06
N ARG A 29 1.35 21.37 10.15
CA ARG A 29 0.33 22.40 10.40
C ARG A 29 -0.32 22.16 11.76
N PRO A 30 0.27 22.70 12.84
CA PRO A 30 -0.22 22.53 14.20
C PRO A 30 -1.37 23.50 14.52
N SER A 31 -2.49 23.35 13.83
CA SER A 31 -3.68 24.19 14.01
C SER A 31 -4.82 23.43 14.68
N THR A 32 -5.74 24.14 15.35
CA THR A 32 -6.83 23.52 16.12
C THR A 32 -7.84 22.76 15.26
N ASP A 33 -7.89 23.05 13.97
CA ASP A 33 -8.67 22.31 13.01
C ASP A 33 -7.99 20.99 12.59
N VAL A 34 -6.66 20.88 12.64
CA VAL A 34 -5.94 19.63 12.35
C VAL A 34 -5.77 18.80 13.62
N ILE A 35 -5.30 19.41 14.70
CA ILE A 35 -5.10 18.80 16.01
C ILE A 35 -6.30 19.16 16.88
N THR A 36 -7.43 18.49 16.62
CA THR A 36 -8.69 18.74 17.32
C THR A 36 -8.63 18.26 18.77
N GLY A 37 -9.56 18.74 19.61
CA GLY A 37 -9.66 18.28 21.01
C GLY A 37 -9.87 16.77 21.14
N VAL A 38 -10.58 16.16 20.19
CA VAL A 38 -10.82 14.71 20.15
C VAL A 38 -9.51 13.96 19.89
N ILE A 39 -8.71 14.42 18.91
CA ILE A 39 -7.38 13.85 18.64
C ILE A 39 -6.49 13.97 19.89
N LYS A 40 -6.43 15.16 20.49
CA LYS A 40 -5.63 15.40 21.71
C LYS A 40 -6.03 14.51 22.88
N GLY A 41 -7.34 14.30 23.06
CA GLY A 41 -7.87 13.48 24.15
C GLY A 41 -7.49 12.00 24.04
N ASN A 42 -7.22 11.50 22.83
CA ASN A 42 -6.93 10.08 22.59
C ASN A 42 -5.44 9.80 22.31
N LEU A 43 -4.64 10.81 21.98
CA LEU A 43 -3.18 10.71 21.77
C LEU A 43 -2.44 11.48 22.88
N PRO A 44 -2.20 10.85 24.04
CA PRO A 44 -1.64 11.54 25.23
C PRO A 44 -0.14 11.79 25.12
N THR A 45 0.59 10.99 24.36
CA THR A 45 2.03 11.16 24.12
C THR A 45 2.24 12.13 22.96
N ARG A 46 3.05 13.16 23.16
CA ARG A 46 3.24 14.21 22.14
C ARG A 46 4.69 14.62 22.01
N ILE A 47 5.07 14.93 20.78
CA ILE A 47 6.38 15.46 20.42
C ILE A 47 6.15 16.72 19.59
N ALA A 48 6.81 17.81 19.93
CA ALA A 48 6.85 19.02 19.12
C ALA A 48 8.29 19.37 18.79
N PHE A 49 8.58 19.51 17.50
CA PHE A 49 9.78 20.19 17.02
C PHE A 49 9.57 21.70 17.05
N GLN A 50 10.57 22.46 16.60
CA GLN A 50 10.46 23.91 16.46
C GLN A 50 9.21 24.31 15.68
N VAL A 51 8.43 25.22 16.26
CA VAL A 51 7.23 25.81 15.64
C VAL A 51 7.35 27.32 15.57
N SER A 52 6.53 27.95 14.74
CA SER A 52 6.60 29.38 14.47
C SER A 52 6.10 30.24 15.64
N SER A 53 5.20 29.74 16.48
CA SER A 53 4.58 30.54 17.53
C SER A 53 4.24 29.75 18.80
N GLY A 54 4.14 30.47 19.92
CA GLY A 54 3.68 29.88 21.18
C GLY A 54 2.21 29.42 21.13
N THR A 55 1.42 29.92 20.17
CA THR A 55 0.07 29.42 19.90
C THR A 55 0.13 28.01 19.33
N ASP A 56 0.99 27.80 18.33
CA ASP A 56 1.24 26.48 17.71
C ASP A 56 1.78 25.47 18.74
N SER A 57 2.71 25.91 19.60
CA SER A 57 3.20 25.10 20.71
C SER A 57 2.06 24.64 21.62
N ARG A 58 1.13 25.56 21.96
CA ARG A 58 -0.02 25.23 22.80
C ARG A 58 -1.01 24.30 22.09
N VAL A 59 -1.14 24.38 20.77
CA VAL A 59 -1.98 23.44 20.03
C VAL A 59 -1.45 22.01 20.17
N ILE A 60 -0.12 21.80 20.12
CA ILE A 60 0.49 20.47 20.21
C ILE A 60 0.62 20.01 21.67
N LEU A 61 1.23 20.82 22.53
CA LEU A 61 1.70 20.41 23.87
C LEU A 61 0.80 20.89 25.01
N ASP A 62 -0.30 21.61 24.72
CA ASP A 62 -1.10 22.35 25.69
C ASP A 62 -0.29 23.36 26.54
N SER A 63 0.94 23.68 26.09
CA SER A 63 1.92 24.54 26.77
C SER A 63 2.84 25.24 25.76
N GLN A 64 3.46 26.34 26.17
CA GLN A 64 4.45 27.07 25.37
C GLN A 64 5.85 26.48 25.57
N GLY A 65 6.73 26.67 24.59
CA GLY A 65 8.13 26.27 24.66
C GLY A 65 8.69 25.77 23.33
N ALA A 66 7.85 25.17 22.48
CA ALA A 66 8.30 24.63 21.21
C ALA A 66 8.74 25.75 20.23
N GLU A 67 8.22 26.96 20.39
CA GLU A 67 8.64 28.14 19.61
C GLU A 67 10.06 28.63 19.95
N LYS A 68 10.65 28.13 21.04
CA LYS A 68 12.00 28.48 21.50
C LYS A 68 13.04 27.42 21.15
N LEU A 69 12.64 26.34 20.47
CA LEU A 69 13.55 25.30 20.02
C LEU A 69 14.46 25.83 18.92
N LEU A 70 15.60 25.19 18.74
CA LEU A 70 16.66 25.61 17.82
C LEU A 70 16.48 25.06 16.40
N GLY A 71 15.54 24.12 16.20
CA GLY A 71 15.40 23.37 14.95
C GLY A 71 16.35 22.17 14.90
N GLN A 72 16.57 21.61 13.70
CA GLN A 72 17.55 20.54 13.45
C GLN A 72 17.52 19.37 14.45
N GLY A 73 16.32 18.86 14.73
CA GLY A 73 16.11 17.73 15.64
C GLY A 73 15.86 18.11 17.10
N ASP A 74 16.02 19.37 17.50
CA ASP A 74 15.65 19.84 18.85
C ASP A 74 14.12 19.77 19.04
N MET A 75 13.68 19.07 20.08
CA MET A 75 12.27 18.78 20.33
C MET A 75 11.89 18.80 21.81
N LEU A 76 10.60 19.01 22.06
CA LEU A 76 9.97 18.80 23.35
C LEU A 76 9.10 17.54 23.30
N TYR A 77 9.33 16.66 24.26
CA TYR A 77 8.58 15.44 24.49
C TYR A 77 7.68 15.60 25.72
N SER A 78 6.40 15.31 25.54
CA SER A 78 5.41 15.23 26.62
C SER A 78 4.99 13.77 26.82
N PRO A 79 5.37 13.14 27.95
CA PRO A 79 4.97 11.78 28.25
C PRO A 79 3.47 11.70 28.59
N PRO A 80 2.84 10.52 28.43
CA PRO A 80 1.44 10.36 28.77
C PRO A 80 1.22 10.65 30.26
N GLN A 81 0.07 11.26 30.58
CA GLN A 81 -0.37 11.53 31.97
C GLN A 81 0.57 12.45 32.77
N SER A 82 1.47 13.17 32.10
CA SER A 82 2.35 14.17 32.71
C SER A 82 2.22 15.51 31.99
N SER A 83 2.36 16.61 32.73
CA SER A 83 2.53 17.95 32.17
C SER A 83 4.00 18.36 32.04
N GLN A 84 4.94 17.51 32.46
CA GLN A 84 6.36 17.81 32.38
C GLN A 84 6.87 17.61 30.96
N LEU A 85 7.30 18.70 30.33
CA LEU A 85 8.00 18.67 29.06
C LEU A 85 9.47 18.30 29.28
N ARG A 86 9.97 17.36 28.48
CA ARG A 86 11.38 17.01 28.41
C ARG A 86 11.95 17.51 27.10
N ARG A 87 13.02 18.30 27.16
CA ARG A 87 13.77 18.68 25.95
C ARG A 87 14.67 17.52 25.54
N VAL A 88 14.62 17.15 24.26
CA VAL A 88 15.34 16.01 23.68
C VAL A 88 15.95 16.44 22.36
N GLN A 89 17.15 15.94 22.07
CA GLN A 89 17.78 16.09 20.77
C GLN A 89 17.50 14.84 19.93
N GLY A 90 16.84 15.01 18.79
CA GLY A 90 16.61 13.94 17.81
C GLY A 90 17.92 13.47 17.19
N ALA A 91 18.04 12.16 16.99
CA ALA A 91 19.13 11.59 16.21
C ALA A 91 18.95 11.96 14.73
N LEU A 92 20.03 12.43 14.11
CA LEU A 92 20.09 12.61 12.66
C LEU A 92 20.32 11.23 12.03
N VAL A 93 19.54 10.92 11.01
CA VAL A 93 19.77 9.79 10.12
C VAL A 93 19.78 10.38 8.72
N GLU A 94 20.87 10.19 7.99
CA GLU A 94 21.00 10.66 6.63
C GLU A 94 20.31 9.72 5.64
N ASP A 95 19.93 10.25 4.47
CA ASP A 95 19.21 9.48 3.45
C ASP A 95 19.97 8.23 3.00
N HIS A 96 21.31 8.28 2.98
CA HIS A 96 22.14 7.14 2.62
C HIS A 96 22.14 6.03 3.70
N GLU A 97 22.07 6.39 4.98
CA GLU A 97 21.94 5.44 6.09
C GLU A 97 20.55 4.79 6.07
N LEU A 98 19.52 5.60 5.76
CA LEU A 98 18.15 5.11 5.60
C LEU A 98 18.06 4.11 4.44
N GLN A 99 18.65 4.43 3.29
CA GLN A 99 18.66 3.53 2.14
C GLN A 99 19.37 2.21 2.46
N ALA A 100 20.53 2.27 3.11
CA ALA A 100 21.25 1.07 3.53
C ALA A 100 20.42 0.18 4.46
N LEU A 101 19.64 0.79 5.37
CA LEU A 101 18.73 0.05 6.25
C LEU A 101 17.58 -0.60 5.47
N VAL A 102 16.98 0.11 4.51
CA VAL A 102 15.92 -0.42 3.65
C VAL A 102 16.43 -1.61 2.84
N ASP A 103 17.59 -1.46 2.19
CA ASP A 103 18.19 -2.51 1.37
C ASP A 103 18.50 -3.76 2.21
N TYR A 104 19.03 -3.57 3.42
CA TYR A 104 19.27 -4.67 4.36
C TYR A 104 18.00 -5.45 4.69
N VAL A 105 16.90 -4.75 5.04
CA VAL A 105 15.62 -5.40 5.40
C VAL A 105 14.97 -6.09 4.19
N CYS A 106 15.04 -5.47 3.01
CA CYS A 106 14.51 -6.04 1.76
C CYS A 106 15.28 -7.28 1.31
N ASN A 107 16.59 -7.36 1.60
CA ASN A 107 17.40 -8.54 1.26
C ASN A 107 17.16 -9.72 2.21
N GLU A 108 16.86 -9.46 3.48
CA GLU A 108 16.59 -10.52 4.47
C GLU A 108 15.14 -11.04 4.43
N SER A 109 14.20 -10.25 3.91
CA SER A 109 12.77 -10.61 3.98
C SER A 109 11.99 -10.19 2.73
N VAL A 110 11.16 -11.12 2.23
CA VAL A 110 10.19 -10.82 1.17
C VAL A 110 8.97 -10.18 1.82
N ALA A 111 8.59 -9.00 1.34
CA ALA A 111 7.41 -8.31 1.83
C ALA A 111 6.15 -9.15 1.59
N THR A 112 5.43 -9.49 2.66
CA THR A 112 4.15 -10.18 2.60
C THR A 112 3.03 -9.15 2.76
N PHE A 113 2.36 -8.81 1.66
CA PHE A 113 1.26 -7.85 1.68
C PHE A 113 -0.08 -8.55 1.82
N ASP A 114 -0.93 -8.06 2.73
CA ASP A 114 -2.33 -8.44 2.78
C ASP A 114 -3.07 -7.74 1.63
N GLN A 115 -3.52 -8.53 0.66
CA GLN A 115 -4.16 -8.01 -0.55
C GLN A 115 -5.48 -7.30 -0.28
N GLU A 116 -6.22 -7.69 0.76
CA GLU A 116 -7.46 -7.02 1.14
C GLU A 116 -7.17 -5.60 1.63
N MET A 117 -6.08 -5.41 2.40
CA MET A 117 -5.63 -4.07 2.80
C MET A 117 -5.13 -3.24 1.62
N VAL A 118 -4.38 -3.84 0.69
CA VAL A 118 -3.89 -3.13 -0.51
C VAL A 118 -5.05 -2.67 -1.40
N GLN A 119 -6.07 -3.51 -1.58
CA GLN A 119 -7.28 -3.18 -2.33
C GLN A 119 -8.11 -2.10 -1.62
N ALA A 120 -8.28 -2.20 -0.30
CA ALA A 120 -8.98 -1.19 0.49
C ALA A 120 -8.29 0.19 0.46
N ALA A 121 -6.96 0.23 0.42
CA ALA A 121 -6.18 1.47 0.38
C ALA A 121 -6.17 2.16 -0.99
N THR A 122 -6.16 1.37 -2.07
CA THR A 122 -6.10 1.89 -3.45
C THR A 122 -7.47 2.20 -4.03
N GLY A 123 -8.56 1.80 -3.36
CA GLY A 123 -9.93 1.97 -3.86
C GLY A 123 -10.20 1.20 -5.15
N THR A 124 -9.31 0.27 -5.51
CA THR A 124 -9.46 -0.60 -6.66
C THR A 124 -10.17 -1.87 -6.21
N ALA A 125 -11.31 -2.18 -6.85
CA ALA A 125 -11.88 -3.52 -6.83
C ALA A 125 -10.82 -4.50 -7.36
N PRO A 126 -10.81 -5.78 -6.92
CA PRO A 126 -9.60 -6.61 -6.89
C PRO A 126 -8.93 -6.67 -8.26
N ALA A 127 -7.78 -6.02 -8.38
CA ALA A 127 -6.70 -6.48 -9.24
C ALA A 127 -6.02 -7.60 -8.44
N GLY A 128 -6.17 -8.83 -8.90
CA GLY A 128 -5.47 -9.97 -8.32
C GLY A 128 -3.99 -9.66 -8.23
N THR A 129 -3.38 -9.94 -7.08
CA THR A 129 -1.93 -9.96 -7.00
C THR A 129 -1.53 -11.33 -6.50
N LEU A 130 -0.31 -11.66 -6.82
CA LEU A 130 0.23 -12.98 -6.87
C LEU A 130 0.44 -13.53 -5.46
N THR A 131 -0.10 -14.71 -5.20
CA THR A 131 0.53 -15.61 -4.23
C THR A 131 1.45 -16.55 -5.00
N GLN A 132 2.76 -16.35 -4.86
CA GLN A 132 3.70 -17.48 -4.98
C GLN A 132 3.28 -18.50 -3.93
N GLY A 133 2.51 -19.47 -4.38
CA GLY A 133 1.81 -20.42 -3.54
C GLY A 133 0.70 -21.11 -4.32
N GLY A 134 1.04 -21.67 -5.49
CA GLY A 134 0.16 -22.54 -6.27
C GLY A 134 -1.25 -22.00 -6.43
N GLU A 135 -1.41 -20.81 -7.04
CA GLU A 135 -2.70 -20.47 -7.62
C GLU A 135 -3.05 -21.58 -8.60
N LYS A 136 -4.17 -22.27 -8.36
CA LYS A 136 -4.76 -23.13 -9.39
C LYS A 136 -4.91 -22.26 -10.62
N VAL A 137 -4.08 -22.50 -11.62
CA VAL A 137 -4.25 -21.98 -12.98
C VAL A 137 -5.72 -22.20 -13.30
N ASP A 138 -6.43 -21.12 -13.64
CA ASP A 138 -7.84 -21.23 -13.98
C ASP A 138 -7.96 -22.31 -15.06
N GLU A 139 -8.84 -23.29 -14.90
CA GLU A 139 -8.95 -24.43 -15.83
C GLU A 139 -9.16 -23.97 -17.29
N MET A 140 -9.64 -22.74 -17.49
CA MET A 140 -9.87 -22.14 -18.79
C MET A 140 -8.73 -21.21 -19.27
N PHE A 141 -7.61 -21.13 -18.54
CA PHE A 141 -6.52 -20.21 -18.83
C PHE A 141 -5.93 -20.44 -20.22
N ASP A 142 -5.54 -21.68 -20.54
CA ASP A 142 -4.95 -22.02 -21.83
C ASP A 142 -5.92 -21.78 -22.99
N ASP A 143 -7.19 -22.12 -22.79
CA ASP A 143 -8.24 -21.85 -23.78
C ASP A 143 -8.44 -20.35 -23.99
N ALA A 144 -8.38 -19.56 -22.93
CA ALA A 144 -8.47 -18.12 -23.01
C ALA A 144 -7.26 -17.52 -23.75
N VAL A 145 -6.05 -18.01 -23.50
CA VAL A 145 -4.83 -17.59 -24.21
C VAL A 145 -4.98 -17.87 -25.71
N ARG A 146 -5.37 -19.10 -26.07
CA ARG A 146 -5.61 -19.47 -27.49
C ARG A 146 -6.61 -18.54 -28.17
N VAL A 147 -7.69 -18.18 -27.49
CA VAL A 147 -8.71 -17.27 -28.04
C VAL A 147 -8.16 -15.85 -28.24
N VAL A 148 -7.41 -15.32 -27.28
CA VAL A 148 -6.82 -13.98 -27.36
C VAL A 148 -5.78 -13.90 -28.47
N LEU A 149 -4.91 -14.91 -28.58
CA LEU A 149 -3.87 -14.99 -29.60
C LEU A 149 -4.46 -15.18 -31.01
N LYS A 150 -5.47 -16.06 -31.19
CA LYS A 150 -6.15 -16.25 -32.48
C LYS A 150 -6.89 -15.00 -32.97
N SER A 151 -7.56 -14.30 -32.05
CA SER A 151 -8.35 -13.11 -32.38
C SER A 151 -7.52 -11.82 -32.46
N ARG A 152 -6.26 -11.87 -32.02
CA ARG A 152 -5.35 -10.74 -31.84
C ARG A 152 -5.94 -9.58 -31.02
N ARG A 153 -6.76 -9.87 -30.00
CA ARG A 153 -7.43 -8.86 -29.16
C ARG A 153 -7.42 -9.22 -27.67
N GLY A 154 -6.51 -8.62 -26.88
CA GLY A 154 -6.46 -8.78 -25.42
C GLY A 154 -7.50 -7.94 -24.68
N SER A 155 -8.78 -8.34 -24.72
CA SER A 155 -9.87 -7.62 -24.01
C SER A 155 -10.82 -8.57 -23.29
N ALA A 156 -11.26 -8.21 -22.08
CA ALA A 156 -12.19 -9.02 -21.29
C ALA A 156 -13.52 -9.27 -22.04
N SER A 157 -14.03 -8.29 -22.78
CA SER A 157 -15.29 -8.44 -23.53
C SER A 157 -15.21 -9.47 -24.67
N LEU A 158 -14.02 -9.74 -25.22
CA LEU A 158 -13.80 -10.83 -26.16
C LEU A 158 -14.04 -12.17 -25.45
N LEU A 159 -13.35 -12.41 -24.34
CA LEU A 159 -13.43 -13.65 -23.58
C LEU A 159 -14.85 -13.94 -23.09
N GLN A 160 -15.59 -12.92 -22.67
CA GLN A 160 -17.01 -13.07 -22.29
C GLN A 160 -17.86 -13.64 -23.43
N ARG A 161 -17.66 -13.18 -24.66
CA ARG A 161 -18.46 -13.61 -25.82
C ARG A 161 -18.01 -14.97 -26.36
N SER A 162 -16.71 -15.23 -26.37
CA SER A 162 -16.16 -16.47 -26.94
C SER A 162 -16.27 -17.66 -26.00
N MET A 163 -16.13 -17.44 -24.69
CA MET A 163 -16.06 -18.52 -23.69
C MET A 163 -17.29 -18.56 -22.77
N GLY A 164 -18.23 -17.63 -22.93
CA GLY A 164 -19.46 -17.59 -22.12
C GLY A 164 -19.23 -17.29 -20.63
N ILE A 165 -18.08 -16.72 -20.28
CA ILE A 165 -17.69 -16.45 -18.89
C ILE A 165 -18.12 -15.05 -18.43
N GLY A 166 -18.32 -14.89 -17.11
CA GLY A 166 -18.64 -13.60 -16.50
C GLY A 166 -17.48 -12.59 -16.59
N TYR A 167 -17.81 -11.29 -16.55
CA TYR A 167 -16.83 -10.20 -16.69
C TYR A 167 -15.66 -10.33 -15.71
N THR A 168 -15.94 -10.62 -14.44
CA THR A 168 -14.92 -10.76 -13.39
C THR A 168 -13.90 -11.85 -13.70
N ARG A 169 -14.36 -12.99 -14.24
CA ARG A 169 -13.47 -14.10 -14.63
C ARG A 169 -12.68 -13.76 -15.89
N ALA A 170 -13.34 -13.13 -16.88
CA ALA A 170 -12.69 -12.65 -18.09
C ALA A 170 -11.58 -11.63 -17.81
N SER A 171 -11.82 -10.67 -16.91
CA SER A 171 -10.81 -9.69 -16.50
C SER A 171 -9.64 -10.36 -15.80
N ARG A 172 -9.90 -11.29 -14.86
CA ARG A 172 -8.84 -12.04 -14.17
C ARG A 172 -7.96 -12.81 -15.14
N LEU A 173 -8.54 -13.46 -16.14
CA LEU A 173 -7.78 -14.18 -17.18
C LEU A 173 -6.90 -13.23 -18.00
N ILE A 174 -7.38 -12.03 -18.33
CA ILE A 174 -6.59 -11.01 -19.04
C ILE A 174 -5.45 -10.47 -18.16
N ASP A 175 -5.68 -10.32 -16.87
CA ASP A 175 -4.66 -9.87 -15.93
C ASP A 175 -3.58 -10.95 -15.75
N GLN A 176 -3.98 -12.22 -15.56
CA GLN A 176 -3.06 -13.35 -15.51
C GLN A 176 -2.23 -13.48 -16.81
N MET A 177 -2.81 -13.23 -17.98
CA MET A 177 -2.05 -13.21 -19.24
C MET A 177 -1.03 -12.06 -19.30
N THR A 178 -1.31 -10.95 -18.62
CA THR A 178 -0.37 -9.83 -18.53
C THR A 178 0.79 -10.21 -17.61
N ASP A 179 0.48 -10.81 -16.46
CA ASP A 179 1.48 -11.24 -15.47
C ASP A 179 2.42 -12.31 -16.04
N ASN A 180 1.92 -13.16 -16.94
CA ASN A 180 2.71 -14.17 -17.65
C ASN A 180 3.42 -13.64 -18.92
N GLY A 181 3.40 -12.33 -19.17
CA GLY A 181 4.08 -11.70 -20.31
C GLY A 181 3.48 -12.03 -21.68
N ILE A 182 2.24 -12.55 -21.74
CA ILE A 182 1.51 -12.83 -22.99
C ILE A 182 0.89 -11.54 -23.54
N LEU A 183 0.45 -10.66 -22.63
CA LEU A 183 -0.13 -9.35 -22.93
C LEU A 183 0.72 -8.22 -22.32
N GLY A 184 0.72 -7.07 -22.98
CA GLY A 184 1.36 -5.85 -22.50
C GLY A 184 0.53 -5.07 -21.49
N ASP A 185 1.10 -3.97 -21.02
CA ASP A 185 0.53 -3.13 -19.98
C ASP A 185 -0.87 -2.59 -20.31
N HIS A 186 -1.60 -2.24 -19.25
CA HIS A 186 -2.94 -1.72 -19.35
C HIS A 186 -2.98 -0.35 -20.04
N GLN A 187 -3.55 -0.29 -21.25
CA GLN A 187 -3.73 0.95 -22.02
C GLN A 187 -5.14 1.54 -21.86
N GLY A 188 -5.58 1.73 -20.60
CA GLY A 188 -6.89 2.29 -20.28
C GLY A 188 -8.06 1.48 -20.84
N SER A 189 -8.96 2.11 -21.61
CA SER A 189 -10.14 1.44 -22.17
C SER A 189 -9.87 0.62 -23.44
N LYS A 190 -8.63 0.59 -23.93
CA LYS A 190 -8.24 -0.13 -25.15
C LYS A 190 -7.81 -1.57 -24.83
N SER A 191 -7.90 -2.45 -25.83
CA SER A 191 -7.35 -3.81 -25.74
C SER A 191 -5.85 -3.76 -25.49
N ARG A 192 -5.36 -4.67 -24.65
CA ARG A 192 -3.92 -4.83 -24.37
C ARG A 192 -3.18 -5.28 -25.63
N GLU A 193 -1.94 -4.82 -25.76
CA GLU A 193 -1.01 -5.26 -26.80
C GLU A 193 -0.65 -6.73 -26.59
N ILE A 194 -0.45 -7.47 -27.66
CA ILE A 194 -0.10 -8.89 -27.61
C ILE A 194 1.40 -9.01 -27.80
N LEU A 195 2.08 -9.63 -26.84
CA LEU A 195 3.54 -9.75 -26.80
C LEU A 195 4.05 -11.12 -27.27
N LEU A 196 3.17 -12.12 -27.37
CA LEU A 196 3.50 -13.49 -27.75
C LEU A 196 2.67 -13.95 -28.96
N THR A 197 3.22 -14.78 -29.85
CA THR A 197 2.43 -15.39 -30.93
C THR A 197 1.80 -16.73 -30.50
N LEU A 198 0.80 -17.19 -31.25
CA LEU A 198 0.17 -18.49 -30.97
C LEU A 198 1.16 -19.65 -31.16
N GLU A 199 2.03 -19.55 -32.15
CA GLU A 199 3.07 -20.55 -32.44
C GLU A 199 4.07 -20.63 -31.28
N ASP A 200 4.57 -19.48 -30.80
CA ASP A 200 5.49 -19.42 -29.65
C ASP A 200 4.85 -19.96 -28.35
N TRP A 201 3.55 -19.78 -28.18
CA TRP A 201 2.81 -20.31 -27.02
C TRP A 201 2.71 -21.84 -27.08
N GLU A 202 2.31 -22.39 -28.23
CA GLU A 202 2.14 -23.83 -28.42
C GLU A 202 3.48 -24.58 -28.29
N GLU A 203 4.58 -24.04 -28.82
CA GLU A 203 5.92 -24.61 -28.65
C GLU A 203 6.37 -24.63 -27.18
N ASN A 204 6.10 -23.56 -26.44
CA ASN A 204 6.45 -23.47 -25.02
C ASN A 204 5.61 -24.43 -24.16
N THR A 205 4.31 -24.59 -24.44
CA THR A 205 3.46 -25.55 -23.73
C THR A 205 3.88 -26.99 -24.00
N SER A 206 4.19 -27.35 -25.26
CA SER A 206 4.64 -28.71 -25.60
C SER A 206 6.00 -29.07 -24.99
N ASN A 207 6.91 -28.09 -24.84
CA ASN A 207 8.20 -28.32 -24.18
C ASN A 207 8.06 -28.54 -22.66
N ILE A 208 7.06 -27.93 -22.02
CA ILE A 208 6.77 -28.11 -20.60
C ILE A 208 6.13 -29.48 -20.35
N GLU A 209 5.15 -29.89 -21.16
CA GLU A 209 4.50 -31.21 -21.04
C GLU A 209 5.49 -32.37 -21.26
N HIS A 210 6.44 -32.23 -22.20
CA HIS A 210 7.50 -33.22 -22.41
C HIS A 210 8.55 -33.29 -21.29
N ALA A 211 8.73 -32.22 -20.51
CA ALA A 211 9.65 -32.20 -19.38
C ALA A 211 9.05 -32.83 -18.11
N GLU A 212 7.72 -32.91 -18.00
CA GLU A 212 7.02 -33.54 -16.87
C GLU A 212 6.82 -35.06 -17.05
N GLU A 213 6.93 -35.58 -18.27
CA GLU A 213 6.80 -37.01 -18.59
C GLU A 213 8.14 -37.78 -18.62
N ALA A 214 9.28 -37.11 -18.51
CA ALA A 214 10.64 -37.68 -18.56
C ALA A 214 11.28 -37.87 -17.18
#